data_AF-A0A8B9SY15-F1
#
_entry.id   AF-A0A8B9SY15-F1
#
_cell.length_a   1.000
_cell.length_b   1.000
_cell.length_c   1.000
_cell.angle_alpha   90.00
_cell.angle_beta   90.00
_cell.angle_gamma   90.00
#
_symmetry.space_group_name_H-M   'P 1'
#
loop_
_entity.id
_entity.type
_entity.pdbx_description
1 polymer ?
#
loop_
_entity_poly.entity_id
_entity_poly.type
_entity_poly.pdbx_seq_one_letter_code
_entity_poly.pdbx_strand_id
1 'polypeptide(L)'
;MGRPFWRSSSPTQSRVMQCVLLRIVSGQGLGISKGLQNFCGQPVPVFDQLHHIHFFSCVKVELPVRQMFLHLPLEQYQKTDESEDLRKLAESEIISCEEEIAELKHQIALLLIPSEETDNSDLVMEVTAGVGGQEAMLFTSEIFDMYQRYAAYKKWKFEILEYFPSEIGGLRHAVASIAGIEAYKYMKFEGGVHRVQRVPKTEKQGRIHTSTMTVAILPQPSEMNLKINPKDLRIETKRASGAGGQHVNTTDSAVRIVHIPTGVASECQQERSQIRNKEKAMQMLCAKLYNIKLEEETKKRNSVRKIQIGTKGRSEKIRTYNFPQDRITDHRISRSVHHVESFMLGEEMLDEMIQTLREYADYESLMEIISENEK
;
A
#
# COMPACT_ATOMS: atom_id res chain seq x y z
N MET A 1 -28.15 14.08 69.52
CA MET A 1 -29.52 13.55 69.44
C MET A 1 -29.99 13.65 68.00
N GLY A 2 -30.53 12.56 67.42
CA GLY A 2 -31.39 12.59 66.24
C GLY A 2 -30.76 12.50 64.84
N ARG A 3 -30.79 11.30 64.25
CA ARG A 3 -30.91 11.01 62.79
C ARG A 3 -32.27 11.57 62.25
N PRO A 4 -32.54 11.75 60.92
CA PRO A 4 -32.53 10.64 59.93
C PRO A 4 -32.36 10.91 58.40
N PHE A 5 -32.15 9.77 57.71
CA PHE A 5 -32.56 9.33 56.35
C PHE A 5 -32.22 10.13 55.07
N TRP A 6 -31.54 9.48 54.11
CA TRP A 6 -32.03 9.20 52.75
C TRP A 6 -31.34 7.95 52.16
N ARG A 7 -32.10 7.18 51.37
CA ARG A 7 -31.80 5.87 50.75
C ARG A 7 -31.30 6.01 49.29
N SER A 8 -30.26 5.23 48.98
CA SER A 8 -30.07 4.31 47.83
C SER A 8 -30.07 4.78 46.35
N SER A 9 -28.94 4.54 45.68
CA SER A 9 -28.83 4.07 44.28
C SER A 9 -27.45 3.39 44.06
N SER A 10 -27.36 2.50 43.06
CA SER A 10 -26.68 1.20 43.03
C SER A 10 -25.18 1.16 42.64
N PRO A 11 -24.47 0.01 42.87
CA PRO A 11 -23.01 -0.12 42.72
C PRO A 11 -22.52 -0.71 41.38
N THR A 12 -23.26 -0.52 40.27
CA THR A 12 -22.96 -1.20 38.99
C THR A 12 -22.11 -0.42 37.99
N GLN A 13 -21.95 0.90 38.12
CA GLN A 13 -21.13 1.69 37.19
C GLN A 13 -19.61 1.58 37.42
N SER A 14 -19.16 1.23 38.63
CA SER A 14 -17.73 1.24 38.95
C SER A 14 -16.97 -0.08 38.66
N ARG A 15 -17.66 -1.18 38.33
CA ARG A 15 -17.01 -2.50 38.12
C ARG A 15 -16.77 -2.87 36.65
N VAL A 16 -17.47 -2.26 35.71
CA VAL A 16 -17.31 -2.59 34.27
C VAL A 16 -16.10 -1.89 33.67
N MET A 17 -15.82 -0.65 34.09
CA MET A 17 -14.66 0.13 33.63
C MET A 17 -13.31 -0.43 34.12
N GLN A 18 -13.29 -1.16 35.24
CA GLN A 18 -12.07 -1.81 35.76
C GLN A 18 -11.73 -3.13 35.05
N CYS A 19 -12.69 -3.85 34.46
CA CYS A 19 -12.41 -5.13 33.80
C CYS A 19 -11.84 -4.99 32.38
N VAL A 20 -12.15 -3.91 31.67
CA VAL A 20 -11.68 -3.70 30.29
C VAL A 20 -10.27 -3.08 30.27
N LEU A 21 -9.97 -2.15 31.19
CA LEU A 21 -8.62 -1.55 31.26
C LEU A 21 -7.55 -2.50 31.82
N LEU A 22 -7.92 -3.46 32.69
CA LEU A 22 -6.95 -4.38 33.30
C LEU A 22 -6.52 -5.55 32.39
N ARG A 23 -7.16 -5.77 31.23
CA ARG A 23 -6.77 -6.84 30.29
C ARG A 23 -6.00 -6.37 29.07
N ILE A 24 -5.93 -5.07 28.80
CA ILE A 24 -5.14 -4.51 27.70
C ILE A 24 -3.74 -4.07 28.19
N VAL A 25 -3.54 -3.86 29.50
CA VAL A 25 -2.27 -3.32 30.04
C VAL A 25 -1.35 -4.35 30.71
N SER A 26 -1.79 -5.57 31.05
CA SER A 26 -0.90 -6.56 31.69
C SER A 26 -0.23 -7.51 30.69
N GLY A 27 0.59 -6.95 29.80
CA GLY A 27 1.68 -7.68 29.16
C GLY A 27 2.83 -7.86 30.14
N GLN A 28 2.69 -8.76 31.13
CA GLN A 28 3.81 -9.23 31.94
C GLN A 28 3.65 -10.71 32.26
N GLY A 29 4.61 -11.51 31.77
CA GLY A 29 4.74 -12.90 32.16
C GLY A 29 5.11 -13.02 33.63
N LEU A 30 4.49 -13.96 34.31
CA LEU A 30 4.97 -14.60 35.54
C LEU A 30 4.16 -15.89 35.71
N GLY A 31 4.84 -17.02 35.59
CA GLY A 31 4.22 -18.33 35.78
C GLY A 31 3.88 -18.59 37.24
N ILE A 32 2.83 -19.37 37.49
CA ILE A 32 2.72 -20.27 38.64
C ILE A 32 1.98 -21.54 38.18
N SER A 33 2.63 -22.65 38.50
CA SER A 33 2.27 -24.04 38.36
C SER A 33 0.98 -24.48 39.08
N LYS A 34 0.25 -25.44 38.49
CA LYS A 34 -0.01 -26.81 39.03
C LYS A 34 -1.38 -27.34 38.58
N GLY A 35 -1.35 -28.55 38.00
CA GLY A 35 -2.34 -29.58 38.28
C GLY A 35 -3.44 -29.78 37.25
N LEU A 36 -3.18 -30.57 36.21
CA LEU A 36 -3.93 -31.83 35.98
C LEU A 36 -3.25 -32.66 34.88
N GLN A 37 -2.92 -33.89 35.27
CA GLN A 37 -2.29 -34.93 34.47
C GLN A 37 -3.33 -35.62 33.56
N ASN A 38 -2.84 -35.96 32.36
CA ASN A 38 -3.09 -37.17 31.56
C ASN A 38 -4.52 -37.46 31.07
N PHE A 39 -4.72 -37.51 29.74
CA PHE A 39 -4.79 -38.78 29.00
C PHE A 39 -4.87 -38.54 27.47
N CYS A 40 -4.16 -39.41 26.73
CA CYS A 40 -4.16 -39.64 25.27
C CYS A 40 -3.44 -38.61 24.37
N GLY A 41 -2.37 -39.08 23.73
CA GLY A 41 -1.53 -38.34 22.81
C GLY A 41 -1.84 -38.58 21.33
N GLN A 42 -1.72 -37.51 20.55
CA GLN A 42 -1.17 -37.39 19.18
C GLN A 42 -0.83 -35.90 18.93
N PRO A 43 0.19 -35.52 18.11
CA PRO A 43 0.47 -34.13 17.80
C PRO A 43 -0.13 -33.72 16.44
N VAL A 44 -1.01 -32.71 16.40
CA VAL A 44 -1.41 -31.96 15.19
C VAL A 44 -1.89 -30.54 15.58
N PRO A 45 -1.88 -29.53 14.68
CA PRO A 45 -1.08 -28.32 14.85
C PRO A 45 -1.87 -27.05 15.22
N VAL A 46 -1.17 -26.16 15.92
CA VAL A 46 -1.14 -24.69 15.78
C VAL A 46 -2.48 -23.96 15.58
N PHE A 47 -3.02 -23.50 16.72
CA PHE A 47 -3.42 -22.11 17.00
C PHE A 47 -3.53 -21.16 15.79
N ASP A 48 -4.75 -20.88 15.31
CA ASP A 48 -5.09 -19.53 14.80
C ASP A 48 -6.60 -19.26 14.61
N GLN A 49 -7.48 -20.25 14.78
CA GLN A 49 -8.91 -20.06 14.48
C GLN A 49 -9.77 -19.52 15.64
N LEU A 50 -9.23 -19.36 16.85
CA LEU A 50 -10.03 -19.00 18.04
C LEU A 50 -10.17 -17.49 18.29
N HIS A 51 -9.32 -16.64 17.68
CA HIS A 51 -9.47 -15.19 17.81
C HIS A 51 -10.57 -14.61 16.92
N HIS A 52 -10.83 -15.22 15.75
CA HIS A 52 -11.90 -14.77 14.85
C HIS A 52 -13.31 -15.10 15.38
N ILE A 53 -13.49 -16.24 16.05
CA ILE A 53 -14.82 -16.69 16.50
C ILE A 53 -15.30 -15.88 17.70
N HIS A 54 -14.40 -15.48 18.60
CA HIS A 54 -14.77 -14.65 19.76
C HIS A 54 -15.05 -13.19 19.39
N PHE A 55 -14.40 -12.63 18.35
CA PHE A 55 -14.68 -11.27 17.89
C PHE A 55 -16.05 -11.18 17.21
N PHE A 56 -16.38 -12.13 16.34
CA PHE A 56 -17.71 -12.21 15.71
C PHE A 56 -18.84 -12.48 16.71
N SER A 57 -18.58 -13.25 17.78
CA SER A 57 -19.55 -13.49 18.84
C SER A 57 -19.82 -12.25 19.70
N CYS A 58 -18.86 -11.34 19.87
CA CYS A 58 -19.07 -10.11 20.65
C CYS A 58 -19.82 -9.06 19.81
N VAL A 59 -19.44 -8.91 18.54
CA VAL A 59 -20.08 -7.96 17.61
C VAL A 59 -21.52 -8.35 17.27
N LYS A 60 -21.83 -9.65 17.14
CA LYS A 60 -23.21 -10.13 16.87
C LYS A 60 -24.18 -10.00 18.05
N VAL A 61 -23.71 -9.82 19.28
CA VAL A 61 -24.58 -9.78 20.46
C VAL A 61 -24.79 -8.35 20.98
N GLU A 62 -23.84 -7.43 20.76
CA GLU A 62 -23.98 -6.04 21.26
C GLU A 62 -24.66 -5.07 20.28
N LEU A 63 -24.49 -5.26 18.96
CA LEU A 63 -25.17 -4.43 17.96
C LEU A 63 -26.70 -4.57 17.95
N PRO A 64 -27.30 -5.78 17.99
CA PRO A 64 -28.75 -5.88 17.97
C PRO A 64 -29.38 -5.42 19.29
N VAL A 65 -28.69 -5.48 20.43
CA VAL A 65 -29.25 -4.98 21.70
C VAL A 65 -29.29 -3.45 21.72
N ARG A 66 -28.24 -2.74 21.27
CA ARG A 66 -28.26 -1.27 21.17
C ARG A 66 -29.22 -0.78 20.08
N GLN A 67 -29.29 -1.48 18.94
CA GLN A 67 -30.18 -1.11 17.83
C GLN A 67 -31.65 -1.43 18.11
N MET A 68 -31.94 -2.40 18.98
CA MET A 68 -33.30 -2.67 19.47
C MET A 68 -33.76 -1.61 20.49
N PHE A 69 -32.84 -0.92 21.17
CA PHE A 69 -33.16 0.24 22.02
C PHE A 69 -33.40 1.53 21.22
N LEU A 70 -32.77 1.69 20.05
CA LEU A 70 -32.98 2.81 19.12
C LEU A 70 -34.37 2.82 18.42
N HIS A 71 -35.15 1.75 18.56
CA HIS A 71 -36.50 1.62 17.99
C HIS A 71 -37.59 1.40 19.05
N LEU A 72 -37.35 1.83 20.29
CA LEU A 72 -38.49 2.09 21.17
C LEU A 72 -39.18 3.38 20.71
N PRO A 73 -40.49 3.35 20.40
CA PRO A 73 -41.21 4.56 20.05
C PRO A 73 -41.20 5.49 21.26
N LEU A 74 -40.47 6.60 21.15
CA LEU A 74 -40.48 7.71 22.11
C LEU A 74 -41.89 8.32 22.29
N GLU A 75 -42.88 7.85 21.53
CA GLU A 75 -44.29 8.26 21.58
C GLU A 75 -45.00 7.92 22.91
N GLN A 76 -44.43 7.08 23.79
CA GLN A 76 -45.11 6.69 25.04
C GLN A 76 -44.80 7.56 26.27
N TYR A 77 -43.87 8.52 26.18
CA TYR A 77 -43.60 9.45 27.28
C TYR A 77 -44.33 10.77 27.04
N GLN A 78 -45.63 10.81 27.34
CA GLN A 78 -46.40 12.05 27.43
C GLN A 78 -46.69 12.43 28.88
N LYS A 79 -46.25 13.65 29.22
CA LYS A 79 -46.74 14.57 30.28
C LYS A 79 -46.12 14.42 31.67
N THR A 80 -44.89 14.92 31.82
CA THR A 80 -44.33 15.56 33.04
C THR A 80 -42.98 16.23 32.68
N ASP A 81 -42.54 17.27 33.40
CA ASP A 81 -41.24 17.96 33.12
C ASP A 81 -40.05 16.98 33.15
N GLU A 82 -40.10 15.97 34.05
CA GLU A 82 -39.11 14.88 34.10
C GLU A 82 -39.05 14.06 32.79
N SER A 83 -40.15 14.00 32.04
CA SER A 83 -40.22 13.32 30.74
C SER A 83 -39.60 14.15 29.60
N GLU A 84 -39.47 15.47 29.73
CA GLU A 84 -38.80 16.31 28.74
C GLU A 84 -37.28 16.25 28.91
N ASP A 85 -36.79 16.30 30.16
CA ASP A 85 -35.36 16.14 30.46
C ASP A 85 -34.85 14.73 30.11
N LEU A 86 -35.65 13.68 30.37
CA LEU A 86 -35.34 12.32 29.93
C LEU A 86 -35.32 12.19 28.41
N ARG A 87 -36.20 12.91 27.69
CA ARG A 87 -36.21 12.87 26.22
C ARG A 87 -34.98 13.56 25.63
N LYS A 88 -34.59 14.73 26.17
CA LYS A 88 -33.36 15.43 25.78
C LYS A 88 -32.11 14.59 26.05
N LEU A 89 -32.07 13.87 27.17
CA LEU A 89 -30.98 12.94 27.48
C LEU A 89 -30.91 11.80 26.45
N ALA A 90 -32.04 11.17 26.15
CA ALA A 90 -32.12 10.10 25.14
C ALA A 90 -31.73 10.58 23.74
N GLU A 91 -32.19 11.77 23.32
CA GLU A 91 -31.80 12.39 22.05
C GLU A 91 -30.27 12.63 22.00
N SER A 92 -29.66 13.11 23.09
CA SER A 92 -28.21 13.28 23.17
C SER A 92 -27.43 11.96 23.14
N GLU A 93 -27.94 10.91 23.78
CA GLU A 93 -27.34 9.57 23.76
C GLU A 93 -27.41 8.94 22.36
N ILE A 94 -28.51 9.17 21.62
CA ILE A 94 -28.65 8.70 20.23
C ILE A 94 -27.58 9.34 19.35
N ILE A 95 -27.43 10.67 19.41
CA ILE A 95 -26.42 11.39 18.62
C ILE A 95 -25.01 10.87 18.94
N SER A 96 -24.68 10.74 20.23
CA SER A 96 -23.39 10.20 20.66
C SER A 96 -23.18 8.75 20.19
N CYS A 97 -24.22 7.91 20.22
CA CYS A 97 -24.13 6.53 19.72
C CYS A 97 -23.98 6.49 18.19
N GLU A 98 -24.63 7.38 17.45
CA GLU A 98 -24.47 7.47 15.99
C GLU A 98 -23.05 7.92 15.61
N GLU A 99 -22.48 8.87 16.34
CA GLU A 99 -21.07 9.28 16.20
C GLU A 99 -20.12 8.11 16.50
N GLU A 100 -20.32 7.39 17.62
CA GLU A 100 -19.55 6.20 17.97
C GLU A 100 -19.66 5.10 16.88
N ILE A 101 -20.85 4.86 16.36
CA ILE A 101 -21.08 3.88 15.30
C ILE A 101 -20.37 4.30 14.01
N ALA A 102 -20.41 5.59 13.65
CA ALA A 102 -19.72 6.10 12.47
C ALA A 102 -18.19 5.93 12.59
N GLU A 103 -17.63 6.27 13.75
CA GLU A 103 -16.21 6.10 14.05
C GLU A 103 -15.79 4.62 14.02
N LEU A 104 -16.55 3.74 14.68
CA LEU A 104 -16.28 2.30 14.69
C LEU A 104 -16.39 1.70 13.29
N LYS A 105 -17.37 2.13 12.48
CA LYS A 105 -17.48 1.70 11.07
C LYS A 105 -16.26 2.10 10.26
N HIS A 106 -15.76 3.32 10.47
CA HIS A 106 -14.55 3.79 9.79
C HIS A 106 -13.33 2.96 10.18
N GLN A 107 -13.14 2.70 11.49
CA GLN A 107 -12.03 1.88 11.98
C GLN A 107 -12.09 0.44 11.47
N ILE A 108 -13.29 -0.17 11.45
CA ILE A 108 -13.49 -1.52 10.90
C ILE A 108 -13.14 -1.53 9.40
N ALA A 109 -13.59 -0.55 8.62
CA ALA A 109 -13.28 -0.45 7.20
C ALA A 109 -11.76 -0.38 6.97
N LEU A 110 -11.04 0.44 7.74
CA LEU A 110 -9.58 0.55 7.66
C LEU A 110 -8.86 -0.76 7.99
N LEU A 111 -9.36 -1.56 8.93
CA LEU A 111 -8.79 -2.86 9.29
C LEU A 111 -9.06 -3.95 8.27
N LEU A 112 -10.13 -3.83 7.50
CA LEU A 112 -10.50 -4.78 6.44
C LEU A 112 -9.70 -4.57 5.15
N ILE A 113 -9.21 -3.35 4.91
CA ILE A 113 -8.39 -3.05 3.74
C ILE A 113 -6.97 -3.59 3.97
N PRO A 114 -6.49 -4.56 3.17
CA PRO A 114 -5.15 -5.09 3.32
C PRO A 114 -4.13 -4.00 2.97
N SER A 115 -3.22 -3.72 3.90
CA SER A 115 -2.08 -2.84 3.62
C SER A 115 -1.08 -3.53 2.70
N GLU A 116 -0.65 -2.86 1.63
CA GLU A 116 0.39 -3.40 0.76
C GLU A 116 1.78 -3.14 1.35
N GLU A 117 2.72 -4.08 1.19
CA GLU A 117 4.11 -3.91 1.62
C GLU A 117 4.77 -2.65 1.02
N THR A 118 4.31 -2.24 -0.17
CA THR A 118 4.83 -1.09 -0.92
C THR A 118 4.23 0.26 -0.51
N ASP A 119 3.15 0.30 0.28
CA ASP A 119 2.47 1.56 0.61
C ASP A 119 3.38 2.53 1.39
N ASN A 120 4.29 1.98 2.20
CA ASN A 120 5.26 2.75 2.98
C ASN A 120 6.58 3.02 2.24
N SER A 121 6.70 2.58 1.00
CA SER A 121 7.92 2.76 0.23
C SER A 121 8.02 4.18 -0.32
N ASP A 122 9.26 4.64 -0.45
CA ASP A 122 9.59 5.75 -1.32
C ASP A 122 9.25 5.39 -2.78
N LEU A 123 9.20 6.40 -3.65
CA LEU A 123 8.83 6.20 -5.05
C LEU A 123 9.81 6.85 -6.02
N VAL A 124 9.77 6.32 -7.24
CA VAL A 124 10.36 6.93 -8.42
C VAL A 124 9.23 7.35 -9.34
N MET A 125 9.17 8.65 -9.61
CA MET A 125 8.23 9.26 -10.55
C MET A 125 8.96 9.54 -11.86
N GLU A 126 8.35 9.10 -12.96
CA GLU A 126 8.79 9.38 -14.31
C GLU A 126 7.71 10.16 -15.05
N VAL A 127 8.08 11.27 -15.69
CA VAL A 127 7.19 12.03 -16.57
C VAL A 127 7.74 12.03 -17.99
N THR A 128 6.87 11.83 -18.98
CA THR A 128 7.28 11.82 -20.39
C THR A 128 6.25 12.52 -21.27
N ALA A 129 6.72 13.35 -22.19
CA ALA A 129 5.87 14.00 -23.18
C ALA A 129 5.23 12.97 -24.14
N GLY A 130 3.95 13.17 -24.43
CA GLY A 130 3.16 12.33 -25.34
C GLY A 130 2.88 13.03 -26.67
N VAL A 131 1.64 12.91 -27.15
CA VAL A 131 1.20 13.50 -28.42
C VAL A 131 0.97 15.00 -28.22
N GLY A 132 1.49 15.85 -29.12
CA GLY A 132 1.29 17.30 -29.04
C GLY A 132 2.56 18.13 -29.26
N GLY A 133 3.70 17.49 -29.50
CA GLY A 133 4.96 18.17 -29.84
C GLY A 133 5.43 19.10 -28.73
N GLN A 134 5.71 20.36 -29.07
CA GLN A 134 6.19 21.37 -28.12
C GLN A 134 5.19 21.63 -26.99
N GLU A 135 3.89 21.63 -27.27
CA GLU A 135 2.87 21.86 -26.25
C GLU A 135 2.82 20.71 -25.22
N ALA A 136 3.00 19.46 -25.68
CA ALA A 136 3.11 18.32 -24.77
C ALA A 136 4.31 18.46 -23.85
N MET A 137 5.46 18.93 -24.35
CA MET A 137 6.66 19.15 -23.55
C MET A 137 6.48 20.28 -22.53
N LEU A 138 5.82 21.37 -22.90
CA LEU A 138 5.49 22.45 -21.96
C LEU A 138 4.57 21.94 -20.85
N PHE A 139 3.52 21.21 -21.20
CA PHE A 139 2.61 20.62 -20.24
C PHE A 139 3.30 19.60 -19.32
N THR A 140 4.21 18.78 -19.85
CA THR A 140 5.02 17.85 -19.04
C THR A 140 5.87 18.59 -18.01
N SER A 141 6.46 19.74 -18.37
CA SER A 141 7.21 20.58 -17.42
C SER A 141 6.32 21.12 -16.31
N GLU A 142 5.15 21.65 -16.66
CA GLU A 142 4.20 22.23 -15.70
C GLU A 142 3.68 21.18 -14.70
N ILE A 143 3.40 19.96 -15.16
CA ILE A 143 2.99 18.85 -14.29
C ILE A 143 4.14 18.36 -13.40
N PHE A 144 5.37 18.34 -13.91
CA PHE A 144 6.54 18.00 -13.10
C PHE A 144 6.74 19.01 -11.96
N ASP A 145 6.64 20.30 -12.28
CA ASP A 145 6.74 21.39 -11.30
C ASP A 145 5.59 21.33 -10.27
N MET A 146 4.38 21.01 -10.71
CA MET A 146 3.22 20.78 -9.83
C MET A 146 3.51 19.66 -8.81
N TYR A 147 4.05 18.52 -9.24
CA TYR A 147 4.38 17.44 -8.31
C TYR A 147 5.58 17.76 -7.41
N GLN A 148 6.54 18.55 -7.88
CA GLN A 148 7.61 19.04 -7.02
C GLN A 148 7.06 19.93 -5.89
N ARG A 149 6.10 20.81 -6.19
CA ARG A 149 5.40 21.61 -5.18
C ARG A 149 4.55 20.75 -4.24
N TYR A 150 3.86 19.73 -4.77
CA TYR A 150 3.09 18.80 -3.95
C TYR A 150 3.96 18.02 -2.95
N ALA A 151 5.13 17.57 -3.39
CA ALA A 151 6.10 16.96 -2.48
C ALA A 151 6.52 17.95 -1.37
N ALA A 152 6.76 19.23 -1.69
CA ALA A 152 7.06 20.25 -0.70
C ALA A 152 5.88 20.50 0.27
N TYR A 153 4.63 20.54 -0.24
CA TYR A 153 3.41 20.68 0.57
C TYR A 153 3.27 19.52 1.57
N LYS A 154 3.55 18.29 1.13
CA LYS A 154 3.58 17.09 1.99
C LYS A 154 4.85 16.93 2.83
N LYS A 155 5.80 17.86 2.72
CA LYS A 155 7.12 17.81 3.38
C LYS A 155 7.94 16.57 3.01
N TRP A 156 7.77 16.05 1.80
CA TRP A 156 8.57 14.98 1.23
C TRP A 156 9.83 15.54 0.59
N LYS A 157 10.89 14.72 0.58
CA LYS A 157 12.14 15.04 -0.13
C LYS A 157 11.93 14.73 -1.62
N PHE A 158 12.17 15.72 -2.48
CA PHE A 158 12.09 15.57 -3.93
C PHE A 158 13.49 15.71 -4.54
N GLU A 159 14.00 14.64 -5.14
CA GLU A 159 15.34 14.58 -5.72
C GLU A 159 15.25 14.26 -7.22
N ILE A 160 15.76 15.17 -8.06
CA ILE A 160 15.77 14.98 -9.51
C ILE A 160 16.92 14.03 -9.88
N LEU A 161 16.59 12.90 -10.50
CA LEU A 161 17.55 11.90 -10.96
C LEU A 161 17.95 12.15 -12.41
N GLU A 162 16.97 12.43 -13.27
CA GLU A 162 17.17 12.70 -14.69
C GLU A 162 16.29 13.87 -15.13
N TYR A 163 16.81 14.74 -16.00
CA TYR A 163 16.07 15.90 -16.50
C TYR A 163 16.49 16.19 -17.95
N PHE A 164 15.57 15.96 -18.90
CA PHE A 164 15.81 16.12 -20.33
C PHE A 164 14.95 17.25 -20.91
N PRO A 165 15.42 18.50 -20.84
CA PRO A 165 14.72 19.64 -21.41
C PRO A 165 14.74 19.60 -22.94
N SER A 166 13.81 20.31 -23.56
CA SER A 166 13.79 20.55 -25.01
C SER A 166 14.42 21.89 -25.34
N GLU A 167 15.15 21.96 -26.47
CA GLU A 167 15.72 23.22 -26.98
C GLU A 167 14.66 24.29 -27.28
N ILE A 168 13.45 23.84 -27.64
CA ILE A 168 12.31 24.71 -27.96
C ILE A 168 11.47 25.01 -26.70
N GLY A 169 11.95 24.65 -25.52
CA GLY A 169 11.26 24.81 -24.24
C GLY A 169 10.36 23.63 -23.85
N GLY A 170 10.15 23.50 -22.55
CA GLY A 170 9.45 22.36 -21.95
C GLY A 170 10.34 21.16 -21.70
N LEU A 171 9.72 20.06 -21.27
CA LEU A 171 10.37 18.86 -20.77
C LEU A 171 10.00 17.65 -21.64
N ARG A 172 11.00 16.96 -22.21
CA ARG A 172 10.74 15.71 -22.96
C ARG A 172 10.55 14.55 -22.01
N HIS A 173 11.40 14.47 -20.98
CA HIS A 173 11.43 13.39 -20.02
C HIS A 173 12.11 13.88 -18.72
N ALA A 174 11.62 13.43 -17.57
CA ALA A 174 12.34 13.57 -16.30
C ALA A 174 11.99 12.42 -15.36
N VAL A 175 12.92 12.16 -14.45
CA VAL A 175 12.80 11.17 -13.38
C VAL A 175 13.15 11.84 -12.07
N ALA A 176 12.32 11.63 -11.04
CA ALA A 176 12.56 12.10 -9.69
C ALA A 176 12.32 10.98 -8.68
N SER A 177 13.16 10.93 -7.64
CA SER A 177 12.92 10.16 -6.43
C SER A 177 12.16 11.04 -5.44
N ILE A 178 11.08 10.51 -4.87
CA ILE A 178 10.31 11.18 -3.83
C ILE A 178 10.34 10.28 -2.60
N ALA A 179 10.89 10.81 -1.51
CA ALA A 179 11.04 10.09 -0.25
C ALA A 179 10.24 10.76 0.87
N GLY A 180 9.47 9.97 1.59
CA GLY A 180 8.59 10.48 2.63
C GLY A 180 7.52 9.50 3.10
N ILE A 181 6.86 9.84 4.21
CA ILE A 181 5.84 8.98 4.84
C ILE A 181 4.70 8.75 3.85
N GLU A 182 4.44 7.46 3.56
CA GLU A 182 3.38 6.98 2.67
C GLU A 182 3.40 7.62 1.26
N ALA A 183 4.55 8.12 0.79
CA ALA A 183 4.63 8.85 -0.47
C ALA A 183 4.06 8.05 -1.65
N TYR A 184 4.41 6.76 -1.76
CA TYR A 184 3.88 5.89 -2.81
C TYR A 184 2.36 5.68 -2.70
N LYS A 185 1.84 5.45 -1.49
CA LYS A 185 0.41 5.25 -1.25
C LYS A 185 -0.45 6.41 -1.73
N TYR A 186 0.01 7.64 -1.57
CA TYR A 186 -0.68 8.83 -2.08
C TYR A 186 -0.53 8.96 -3.61
N MET A 187 0.69 8.81 -4.12
CA MET A 187 0.99 9.11 -5.52
C MET A 187 0.66 7.97 -6.49
N LYS A 188 0.40 6.74 -6.03
CA LYS A 188 0.16 5.57 -6.92
C LYS A 188 -0.97 5.78 -7.92
N PHE A 189 -1.93 6.63 -7.60
CA PHE A 189 -3.06 6.99 -8.47
C PHE A 189 -2.72 8.06 -9.51
N GLU A 190 -1.53 8.65 -9.50
CA GLU A 190 -1.09 9.60 -10.52
C GLU A 190 -0.46 8.90 -11.74
N GLY A 191 -0.23 7.58 -11.67
CA GLY A 191 0.26 6.80 -12.81
C GLY A 191 -0.78 6.71 -13.94
N GLY A 192 -0.44 7.17 -15.14
CA GLY A 192 -1.32 7.13 -16.30
C GLY A 192 -1.07 8.22 -17.33
N VAL A 193 -1.98 8.32 -18.31
CA VAL A 193 -1.96 9.37 -19.33
C VAL A 193 -2.75 10.60 -18.85
N HIS A 194 -2.10 11.77 -18.84
CA HIS A 194 -2.75 13.05 -18.58
C HIS A 194 -2.95 13.79 -19.90
N ARG A 195 -4.14 14.36 -20.07
CA ARG A 195 -4.53 15.09 -21.28
C ARG A 195 -4.73 16.57 -20.98
N VAL A 196 -4.21 17.45 -21.82
CA VAL A 196 -4.46 18.90 -21.74
C VAL A 196 -5.21 19.39 -22.98
N GLN A 197 -6.16 20.30 -22.77
CA GLN A 197 -6.87 21.02 -23.81
C GLN A 197 -6.76 22.51 -23.53
N ARG A 198 -5.96 23.21 -24.35
CA ARG A 198 -5.78 24.67 -24.25
C ARG A 198 -5.30 25.25 -25.58
N VAL A 199 -5.31 26.58 -25.67
CA VAL A 199 -4.62 27.29 -26.75
C VAL A 199 -3.13 27.27 -26.42
N PRO A 200 -2.27 26.59 -27.22
CA PRO A 200 -0.83 26.54 -26.95
C PRO A 200 -0.20 27.92 -26.96
N LYS A 201 0.85 28.11 -26.18
CA LYS A 201 1.66 29.34 -26.22
C LYS A 201 2.32 29.57 -27.59
N THR A 202 2.48 28.49 -28.37
CA THR A 202 3.11 28.47 -29.68
C THR A 202 2.13 28.74 -30.83
N GLU A 203 0.83 28.79 -30.55
CA GLU A 203 -0.23 28.90 -31.57
C GLU A 203 -0.64 30.36 -31.77
N LYS A 204 -0.70 30.81 -33.03
CA LYS A 204 -1.02 32.21 -33.37
C LYS A 204 -2.51 32.43 -33.64
N GLN A 205 -3.25 31.39 -34.04
CA GLN A 205 -4.66 31.51 -34.45
C GLN A 205 -5.68 31.30 -33.31
N GLY A 206 -5.23 31.10 -32.07
CA GLY A 206 -6.13 30.89 -30.95
C GLY A 206 -6.86 29.54 -30.96
N ARG A 207 -6.39 28.56 -31.73
CA ARG A 207 -7.02 27.23 -31.82
C ARG A 207 -6.69 26.40 -30.58
N ILE A 208 -7.69 25.69 -30.08
CA ILE A 208 -7.51 24.77 -28.95
C ILE A 208 -6.87 23.49 -29.47
N HIS A 209 -5.72 23.12 -28.91
CA HIS A 209 -5.05 21.86 -29.19
C HIS A 209 -5.27 20.88 -28.05
N THR A 210 -5.25 19.59 -28.39
CA THR A 210 -5.31 18.49 -27.41
C THR A 210 -3.99 17.73 -27.43
N SER A 211 -3.27 17.84 -26.31
CA SER A 211 -1.97 17.21 -26.07
C SER A 211 -2.03 16.21 -24.91
N THR A 212 -1.07 15.30 -24.85
CA THR A 212 -0.97 14.28 -23.80
C THR A 212 0.44 14.20 -23.23
N MET A 213 0.54 13.71 -22.00
CA MET A 213 1.77 13.30 -21.34
C MET A 213 1.49 12.05 -20.50
N THR A 214 2.54 11.35 -20.08
CA THR A 214 2.42 10.16 -19.23
C THR A 214 3.21 10.34 -17.95
N VAL A 215 2.63 9.87 -16.85
CA VAL A 215 3.27 9.75 -15.55
C VAL A 215 3.37 8.26 -15.23
N ALA A 216 4.54 7.81 -14.78
CA ALA A 216 4.70 6.50 -14.18
C ALA A 216 5.20 6.65 -12.74
N ILE A 217 4.53 5.98 -11.81
CA ILE A 217 4.83 5.98 -10.37
C ILE A 217 5.18 4.54 -9.99
N LEU A 218 6.42 4.33 -9.59
CA LEU A 218 6.95 3.02 -9.23
C LEU A 218 7.50 3.06 -7.82
N PRO A 219 7.27 2.02 -7.00
CA PRO A 219 7.89 1.95 -5.68
C PRO A 219 9.40 1.77 -5.85
N GLN A 220 10.17 2.46 -5.02
CA GLN A 220 11.62 2.36 -5.02
C GLN A 220 12.04 0.94 -4.60
N PRO A 221 12.92 0.26 -5.36
CA PRO A 221 13.39 -1.08 -4.99
C PRO A 221 14.14 -1.07 -3.66
N SER A 222 13.83 -2.03 -2.80
CA SER A 222 14.69 -2.38 -1.66
C SER A 222 15.93 -3.14 -2.14
N GLU A 223 17.01 -3.06 -1.37
CA GLU A 223 18.25 -3.79 -1.68
C GLU A 223 17.99 -5.30 -1.71
N MET A 224 18.31 -5.93 -2.85
CA MET A 224 18.14 -7.37 -3.02
C MET A 224 19.22 -8.15 -2.27
N ASN A 225 18.91 -8.60 -1.07
CA ASN A 225 19.75 -9.53 -0.32
C ASN A 225 19.45 -10.99 -0.69
N LEU A 226 20.39 -11.64 -1.39
CA LEU A 226 20.30 -13.05 -1.74
C LEU A 226 20.96 -13.92 -0.67
N LYS A 227 20.16 -14.48 0.25
CA LYS A 227 20.64 -15.46 1.24
C LYS A 227 20.40 -16.87 0.70
N ILE A 228 21.48 -17.64 0.50
CA ILE A 228 21.41 -19.04 0.07
C ILE A 228 21.52 -19.95 1.28
N ASN A 229 20.55 -20.82 1.47
CA ASN A 229 20.62 -21.83 2.51
C ASN A 229 21.51 -23.00 2.04
N PRO A 230 22.47 -23.46 2.85
CA PRO A 230 23.32 -24.60 2.49
C PRO A 230 22.56 -25.90 2.24
N LYS A 231 21.36 -26.06 2.79
CA LYS A 231 20.49 -27.24 2.61
C LYS A 231 19.92 -27.35 1.19
N ASP A 232 19.81 -26.22 0.49
CA ASP A 232 19.25 -26.15 -0.86
C ASP A 232 20.32 -26.38 -1.94
N LEU A 233 21.55 -26.71 -1.53
CA LEU A 233 22.69 -26.93 -2.41
C LEU A 233 23.05 -28.40 -2.48
N ARG A 234 23.02 -28.94 -3.71
CA ARG A 234 23.58 -30.25 -4.02
C ARG A 234 24.98 -30.07 -4.61
N ILE A 235 26.00 -30.52 -3.88
CA ILE A 235 27.40 -30.42 -4.28
C ILE A 235 27.86 -31.79 -4.78
N GLU A 236 28.32 -31.84 -6.02
CA GLU A 236 28.84 -33.03 -6.68
C GLU A 236 30.31 -32.82 -7.03
N THR A 237 31.14 -33.82 -6.78
CA THR A 237 32.58 -33.81 -7.10
C THR A 237 32.84 -34.75 -8.27
N LYS A 238 33.61 -34.28 -9.25
CA LYS A 238 33.97 -35.04 -10.46
C LYS A 238 35.47 -34.94 -10.74
N ARG A 239 35.98 -35.87 -11.55
CA ARG A 239 37.34 -35.75 -12.10
C ARG A 239 37.41 -34.56 -13.07
N ALA A 240 38.47 -33.78 -12.97
CA ALA A 240 38.68 -32.66 -13.87
C ALA A 240 38.92 -33.16 -15.30
N SER A 241 38.39 -32.45 -16.30
CA SER A 241 38.63 -32.75 -17.73
C SER A 241 39.69 -31.83 -18.32
N GLY A 242 40.62 -32.39 -19.12
CA GLY A 242 41.61 -31.59 -19.85
C GLY A 242 42.99 -32.26 -20.00
N ALA A 243 43.91 -31.57 -20.67
CA ALA A 243 45.30 -31.98 -20.82
C ALA A 243 46.01 -31.94 -19.45
N GLY A 244 46.12 -33.11 -18.81
CA GLY A 244 46.70 -33.24 -17.48
C GLY A 244 47.45 -34.56 -17.30
N GLY A 245 48.41 -34.56 -16.38
CA GLY A 245 49.16 -35.76 -16.01
C GLY A 245 48.37 -36.70 -15.10
N GLN A 246 49.05 -37.67 -14.48
CA GLN A 246 48.46 -38.70 -13.61
C GLN A 246 47.55 -38.14 -12.49
N HIS A 247 47.86 -36.94 -11.98
CA HIS A 247 47.07 -36.25 -10.96
C HIS A 247 45.65 -35.89 -11.43
N VAL A 248 45.46 -35.54 -12.71
CA VAL A 248 44.12 -35.20 -13.26
C VAL A 248 43.26 -36.45 -13.43
N ASN A 249 43.87 -37.59 -13.72
CA ASN A 249 43.16 -38.87 -13.89
C ASN A 249 42.74 -39.52 -12.56
N THR A 250 43.35 -39.13 -11.45
CA THR A 250 43.16 -39.77 -10.13
C THR A 250 42.47 -38.89 -9.10
N THR A 251 42.54 -37.56 -9.23
CA THR A 251 42.03 -36.62 -8.21
C THR A 251 40.69 -36.01 -8.60
N ASP A 252 39.71 -36.09 -7.70
CA ASP A 252 38.38 -35.48 -7.87
C ASP A 252 38.39 -33.98 -7.49
N SER A 253 39.06 -33.16 -8.31
CA SER A 253 39.22 -31.73 -8.03
C SER A 253 38.09 -30.84 -8.57
N ALA A 254 37.29 -31.30 -9.53
CA ALA A 254 36.23 -30.49 -10.14
C ALA A 254 34.94 -30.54 -9.31
N VAL A 255 34.28 -29.40 -9.13
CA VAL A 255 33.10 -29.28 -8.27
C VAL A 255 31.94 -28.71 -9.08
N ARG A 256 30.78 -29.36 -9.01
CA ARG A 256 29.50 -28.89 -9.54
C ARG A 256 28.56 -28.62 -8.37
N ILE A 257 27.95 -27.45 -8.34
CA ILE A 257 26.96 -27.06 -7.32
C ILE A 257 25.65 -26.78 -8.03
N VAL A 258 24.57 -27.44 -7.58
CA VAL A 258 23.21 -27.26 -8.07
C VAL A 258 22.35 -26.68 -6.96
N HIS A 259 21.69 -25.57 -7.22
CA HIS A 259 20.64 -25.06 -6.36
C HIS A 259 19.35 -25.81 -6.65
N ILE A 260 18.91 -26.65 -5.71
CA ILE A 260 17.80 -27.59 -5.87
C ILE A 260 16.49 -26.88 -6.26
N PRO A 261 16.05 -25.79 -5.59
CA PRO A 261 14.74 -25.22 -5.87
C PRO A 261 14.67 -24.45 -7.20
N THR A 262 15.78 -23.87 -7.68
CA THR A 262 15.80 -23.18 -8.99
C THR A 262 16.34 -24.04 -10.13
N GLY A 263 16.93 -25.21 -9.83
CA GLY A 263 17.59 -26.08 -10.82
C GLY A 263 18.89 -25.52 -11.42
N VAL A 264 19.34 -24.33 -10.97
CA VAL A 264 20.51 -23.66 -11.54
C VAL A 264 21.79 -24.34 -11.09
N ALA A 265 22.63 -24.70 -12.06
CA ALA A 265 23.92 -25.33 -11.82
C ALA A 265 25.09 -24.40 -12.15
N SER A 266 26.16 -24.54 -11.36
CA SER A 266 27.48 -23.95 -11.60
C SER A 266 28.53 -25.04 -11.49
N GLU A 267 29.60 -24.94 -12.26
CA GLU A 267 30.72 -25.86 -12.15
C GLU A 267 32.04 -25.11 -12.30
N CYS A 268 33.05 -25.55 -11.56
CA CYS A 268 34.40 -25.00 -11.63
C CYS A 268 35.44 -26.12 -11.53
N GLN A 269 36.46 -26.03 -12.39
CA GLN A 269 37.59 -26.96 -12.43
C GLN A 269 38.94 -26.27 -12.71
N GLN A 270 39.03 -24.96 -12.49
CA GLN A 270 40.20 -24.15 -12.84
C GLN A 270 41.41 -24.42 -11.93
N GLU A 271 41.16 -24.65 -10.64
CA GLU A 271 42.21 -24.85 -9.65
C GLU A 271 42.50 -26.33 -9.44
N ARG A 272 43.70 -26.65 -8.95
CA ARG A 272 44.03 -28.02 -8.53
C ARG A 272 43.33 -28.41 -7.21
N SER A 273 42.94 -27.43 -6.40
CA SER A 273 42.28 -27.65 -5.10
C SER A 273 40.76 -27.67 -5.24
N GLN A 274 40.14 -28.72 -4.72
CA GLN A 274 38.68 -28.89 -4.65
C GLN A 274 38.01 -27.75 -3.87
N ILE A 275 38.60 -27.30 -2.75
CA ILE A 275 38.02 -26.25 -1.90
C ILE A 275 37.93 -24.94 -2.67
N ARG A 276 39.00 -24.55 -3.37
CA ARG A 276 39.02 -23.33 -4.20
C ARG A 276 38.03 -23.42 -5.36
N ASN A 277 37.89 -24.58 -5.98
CA ASN A 277 36.88 -24.80 -7.02
C ASN A 277 35.46 -24.74 -6.46
N LYS A 278 35.22 -25.25 -5.25
CA LYS A 278 33.93 -25.12 -4.56
C LYS A 278 33.58 -23.66 -4.27
N GLU A 279 34.53 -22.87 -3.76
CA GLU A 279 34.34 -21.44 -3.51
C GLU A 279 34.02 -20.66 -4.79
N LYS A 280 34.79 -20.89 -5.86
CA LYS A 280 34.54 -20.28 -7.18
C LYS A 280 33.20 -20.70 -7.77
N ALA A 281 32.86 -21.99 -7.71
CA ALA A 281 31.56 -22.48 -8.17
C ALA A 281 30.43 -21.84 -7.36
N MET A 282 30.60 -21.67 -6.04
CA MET A 282 29.61 -21.01 -5.20
C MET A 282 29.44 -19.53 -5.56
N GLN A 283 30.54 -18.81 -5.79
CA GLN A 283 30.48 -17.42 -6.27
C GLN A 283 29.76 -17.30 -7.62
N MET A 284 30.06 -18.19 -8.57
CA MET A 284 29.37 -18.26 -9.86
C MET A 284 27.88 -18.58 -9.70
N LEU A 285 27.52 -19.47 -8.78
CA LEU A 285 26.12 -19.80 -8.48
C LEU A 285 25.38 -18.58 -7.90
N CYS A 286 25.97 -17.91 -6.91
CA CYS A 286 25.43 -16.68 -6.34
C CYS A 286 25.18 -15.63 -7.43
N ALA A 287 26.16 -15.39 -8.32
CA ALA A 287 26.02 -14.44 -9.41
C ALA A 287 24.90 -14.83 -10.38
N LYS A 288 24.78 -16.11 -10.75
CA LYS A 288 23.68 -16.60 -11.61
C LYS A 288 22.31 -16.42 -10.96
N LEU A 289 22.16 -16.80 -9.69
CA LEU A 289 20.90 -16.67 -8.96
C LEU A 289 20.51 -15.20 -8.78
N TYR A 290 21.48 -14.34 -8.47
CA TYR A 290 21.27 -12.91 -8.38
C TYR A 290 20.78 -12.32 -9.71
N ASN A 291 21.41 -12.69 -10.83
CA ASN A 291 21.00 -12.22 -12.16
C ASN A 291 19.58 -12.65 -12.52
N ILE A 292 19.20 -13.90 -12.22
CA ILE A 292 17.84 -14.40 -12.46
C ILE A 292 16.83 -13.57 -11.66
N LYS A 293 17.08 -13.38 -10.36
CA LYS A 293 16.20 -12.58 -9.50
C LYS A 293 16.12 -11.13 -9.96
N LEU A 294 17.25 -10.52 -10.33
CA LEU A 294 17.30 -9.18 -10.89
C LEU A 294 16.48 -9.06 -12.18
N GLU A 295 16.59 -10.04 -13.06
CA GLU A 295 15.86 -10.07 -14.32
C GLU A 295 14.35 -10.21 -14.08
N GLU A 296 13.93 -11.07 -13.15
CA GLU A 296 12.52 -11.21 -12.75
C GLU A 296 11.95 -9.90 -12.18
N GLU A 297 12.64 -9.27 -11.24
CA GLU A 297 12.22 -8.00 -10.65
C GLU A 297 12.19 -6.86 -11.67
N THR A 298 13.17 -6.83 -12.58
CA THR A 298 13.21 -5.85 -13.67
C THR A 298 12.06 -6.07 -14.65
N LYS A 299 11.74 -7.33 -14.98
CA LYS A 299 10.59 -7.67 -15.83
C LYS A 299 9.27 -7.22 -15.21
N LYS A 300 9.03 -7.53 -13.93
CA LYS A 300 7.83 -7.09 -13.19
C LYS A 300 7.69 -5.57 -13.21
N ARG A 301 8.77 -4.85 -12.89
CA ARG A 301 8.78 -3.38 -12.91
C ARG A 301 8.50 -2.83 -14.30
N ASN A 302 9.13 -3.39 -15.32
CA ASN A 302 8.92 -2.97 -16.70
C ASN A 302 7.48 -3.24 -17.18
N SER A 303 6.86 -4.34 -16.76
CA SER A 303 5.45 -4.60 -17.09
C SER A 303 4.52 -3.59 -16.41
N VAL A 304 4.71 -3.31 -15.12
CA VAL A 304 3.90 -2.31 -14.38
C VAL A 304 4.07 -0.93 -15.03
N ARG A 305 5.30 -0.51 -15.30
CA ARG A 305 5.61 0.74 -15.99
C ARG A 305 4.93 0.83 -17.36
N LYS A 306 4.98 -0.26 -18.14
CA LYS A 306 4.37 -0.30 -19.47
C LYS A 306 2.84 -0.17 -19.42
N ILE A 307 2.20 -0.75 -18.40
CA ILE A 307 0.74 -0.61 -18.18
C ILE A 307 0.39 0.85 -17.87
N GLN A 308 1.14 1.52 -16.99
CA GLN A 308 0.86 2.92 -16.64
C GLN A 308 1.10 3.89 -17.82
N ILE A 309 2.17 3.68 -18.60
CA ILE A 309 2.47 4.55 -19.76
C ILE A 309 1.47 4.32 -20.91
N GLY A 310 1.01 3.09 -21.10
CA GLY A 310 0.11 2.72 -22.18
C GLY A 310 0.67 3.07 -23.57
N THR A 311 -0.20 3.50 -24.47
CA THR A 311 0.15 3.94 -25.84
C THR A 311 0.53 5.43 -25.92
N LYS A 312 0.49 6.16 -24.79
CA LYS A 312 0.60 7.64 -24.73
C LYS A 312 -0.50 8.37 -25.53
N GLY A 313 -1.52 7.63 -25.98
CA GLY A 313 -2.57 8.10 -26.87
C GLY A 313 -3.64 8.93 -26.15
N ARG A 314 -4.53 9.57 -26.93
CA ARG A 314 -5.58 10.46 -26.39
C ARG A 314 -6.73 9.73 -25.69
N SER A 315 -6.88 8.43 -25.92
CA SER A 315 -8.02 7.63 -25.44
C SER A 315 -7.83 7.11 -24.01
N GLU A 316 -6.60 6.78 -23.63
CA GLU A 316 -6.22 6.13 -22.36
C GLU A 316 -6.03 7.11 -21.19
N LYS A 317 -6.71 8.25 -21.25
CA LYS A 317 -6.55 9.35 -20.29
C LYS A 317 -7.15 8.99 -18.92
N ILE A 318 -6.37 9.20 -17.86
CA ILE A 318 -6.87 9.17 -16.48
C ILE A 318 -7.43 10.53 -16.08
N ARG A 319 -6.81 11.63 -16.52
CA ARG A 319 -7.21 13.00 -16.18
C ARG A 319 -7.18 13.92 -17.38
N THR A 320 -8.15 14.82 -17.48
CA THR A 320 -8.18 15.89 -18.49
C THR A 320 -8.14 17.26 -17.82
N TYR A 321 -7.17 18.08 -18.21
CA TYR A 321 -7.03 19.49 -17.86
C TYR A 321 -7.60 20.34 -19.01
N ASN A 322 -8.79 20.90 -18.82
CA ASN A 322 -9.48 21.71 -19.81
C ASN A 322 -9.44 23.18 -19.39
N PHE A 323 -8.50 23.94 -19.96
CA PHE A 323 -8.31 25.36 -19.64
C PHE A 323 -9.46 26.25 -20.16
N PRO A 324 -10.00 26.08 -21.38
CA PRO A 324 -11.13 26.89 -21.85
C PRO A 324 -12.38 26.83 -20.96
N GLN A 325 -12.58 25.72 -20.27
CA GLN A 325 -13.72 25.51 -19.35
C GLN A 325 -13.30 25.59 -17.88
N ASP A 326 -12.06 25.98 -17.60
CA ASP A 326 -11.43 25.99 -16.28
C ASP A 326 -11.81 24.79 -15.42
N ARG A 327 -11.60 23.59 -15.97
CA ARG A 327 -12.04 22.34 -15.35
C ARG A 327 -11.01 21.23 -15.50
N ILE A 328 -10.82 20.48 -14.44
CA ILE A 328 -10.04 19.25 -14.41
C ILE A 328 -10.99 18.11 -14.09
N THR A 329 -10.98 17.06 -14.89
CA THR A 329 -11.82 15.87 -14.68
C THR A 329 -10.94 14.63 -14.59
N ASP A 330 -11.05 13.90 -13.48
CA ASP A 330 -10.52 12.55 -13.36
C ASP A 330 -11.58 11.55 -13.86
N HIS A 331 -11.25 10.79 -14.89
CA HIS A 331 -12.19 9.94 -15.63
C HIS A 331 -12.46 8.62 -14.90
N ARG A 332 -11.66 8.26 -13.89
CA ARG A 332 -11.84 7.01 -13.13
C ARG A 332 -13.03 7.10 -12.19
N ILE A 333 -13.12 8.22 -11.48
CA ILE A 333 -14.22 8.54 -10.56
C ILE A 333 -15.24 9.51 -11.14
N SER A 334 -15.03 9.98 -12.37
CA SER A 334 -15.84 11.01 -13.04
C SER A 334 -16.00 12.32 -12.24
N ARG A 335 -15.10 12.59 -11.28
CA ARG A 335 -15.10 13.80 -10.47
C ARG A 335 -14.43 14.94 -11.22
N SER A 336 -15.05 16.11 -11.14
CA SER A 336 -14.50 17.34 -11.71
C SER A 336 -14.23 18.38 -10.65
N VAL A 337 -13.13 19.10 -10.81
CA VAL A 337 -12.75 20.28 -10.02
C VAL A 337 -12.54 21.47 -10.95
N HIS A 338 -12.79 22.67 -10.43
CA HIS A 338 -12.60 23.93 -11.15
C HIS A 338 -11.33 24.65 -10.67
N HIS A 339 -10.96 25.78 -11.28
CA HIS A 339 -9.75 26.53 -10.96
C HIS A 339 -8.47 25.74 -11.28
N VAL A 340 -8.24 25.52 -12.57
CA VAL A 340 -7.09 24.76 -13.09
C VAL A 340 -5.77 25.35 -12.60
N GLU A 341 -5.63 26.67 -12.59
CA GLU A 341 -4.40 27.33 -12.16
C GLU A 341 -4.07 27.04 -10.69
N SER A 342 -5.07 27.12 -9.81
CA SER A 342 -4.92 26.80 -8.38
C SER A 342 -4.58 25.32 -8.16
N PHE A 343 -5.21 24.42 -8.92
CA PHE A 343 -4.88 22.99 -8.86
C PHE A 343 -3.43 22.72 -9.28
N MET A 344 -2.94 23.41 -10.31
CA MET A 344 -1.57 23.28 -10.82
C MET A 344 -0.50 23.87 -9.88
N LEU A 345 -0.89 24.54 -8.78
CA LEU A 345 0.04 24.89 -7.70
C LEU A 345 0.47 23.64 -6.91
N GLY A 346 -0.30 22.56 -6.95
CA GLY A 346 0.04 21.30 -6.30
C GLY A 346 -0.10 21.33 -4.78
N GLU A 347 -1.09 22.05 -4.24
CA GLU A 347 -1.33 22.17 -2.80
C GLU A 347 -2.64 21.44 -2.42
N GLU A 348 -3.51 22.06 -1.61
CA GLU A 348 -4.73 21.49 -1.06
C GLU A 348 -5.67 20.87 -2.11
N MET A 349 -5.94 21.55 -3.22
CA MET A 349 -6.88 21.05 -4.24
C MET A 349 -6.40 19.76 -4.92
N LEU A 350 -5.10 19.62 -5.12
CA LEU A 350 -4.52 18.37 -5.63
C LEU A 350 -4.61 17.28 -4.56
N ASP A 351 -4.34 17.64 -3.31
CA ASP A 351 -4.43 16.70 -2.20
C ASP A 351 -5.84 16.13 -2.01
N GLU A 352 -6.87 16.97 -2.04
CA GLU A 352 -8.27 16.55 -1.94
C GLU A 352 -8.66 15.57 -3.06
N MET A 353 -8.20 15.82 -4.29
CA MET A 353 -8.43 14.92 -5.42
C MET A 353 -7.75 13.56 -5.18
N ILE A 354 -6.50 13.56 -4.72
CA ILE A 354 -5.76 12.33 -4.41
C ILE A 354 -6.43 11.55 -3.27
N GLN A 355 -6.86 12.24 -2.22
CA GLN A 355 -7.60 11.64 -1.11
C GLN A 355 -8.90 10.98 -1.58
N THR A 356 -9.68 11.69 -2.41
CA THR A 356 -10.92 11.14 -2.97
C THR A 356 -10.64 9.88 -3.82
N LEU A 357 -9.57 9.88 -4.61
CA LEU A 357 -9.18 8.71 -5.41
C LEU A 357 -8.79 7.52 -4.53
N ARG A 358 -8.10 7.78 -3.41
CA ARG A 358 -7.74 6.73 -2.45
C ARG A 358 -8.96 6.15 -1.77
N GLU A 359 -9.85 6.98 -1.25
CA GLU A 359 -11.12 6.54 -0.64
C GLU A 359 -11.97 5.70 -1.60
N TYR A 360 -12.01 6.11 -2.88
CA TYR A 360 -12.69 5.34 -3.90
C TYR A 360 -12.03 3.97 -4.14
N ALA A 361 -10.70 3.92 -4.22
CA ALA A 361 -9.97 2.66 -4.38
C ALA A 361 -10.16 1.72 -3.17
N ASP A 362 -10.10 2.27 -1.96
CA ASP A 362 -10.35 1.56 -0.71
C ASP A 362 -11.76 0.95 -0.69
N TYR A 363 -12.77 1.70 -1.15
CA TYR A 363 -14.15 1.24 -1.27
C TYR A 363 -14.30 0.10 -2.30
N GLU A 364 -13.68 0.21 -3.47
CA GLU A 364 -13.69 -0.85 -4.49
C GLU A 364 -13.04 -2.13 -3.95
N SER A 365 -11.89 -2.03 -3.28
CA SER A 365 -11.22 -3.18 -2.66
C SER A 365 -12.08 -3.86 -1.59
N LEU A 366 -12.77 -3.08 -0.75
CA LEU A 366 -13.71 -3.62 0.24
C LEU A 366 -14.87 -4.37 -0.44
N MET A 367 -15.41 -3.83 -1.52
CA MET A 367 -16.49 -4.48 -2.26
C MET A 367 -16.05 -5.78 -2.92
N GLU A 368 -14.84 -5.83 -3.47
CA GLU A 368 -14.24 -7.06 -4.00
C GLU A 368 -14.14 -8.13 -2.90
N ILE A 369 -13.57 -7.79 -1.74
CA ILE A 369 -13.42 -8.71 -0.59
C ILE A 369 -14.78 -9.23 -0.12
N ILE A 370 -15.80 -8.38 -0.03
CA ILE A 370 -17.15 -8.81 0.36
C ILE A 370 -17.71 -9.78 -0.69
N SER A 371 -17.57 -9.49 -1.97
CA SER A 371 -18.10 -10.32 -3.06
C SER A 371 -17.42 -11.70 -3.18
N GLU A 372 -16.14 -11.81 -2.81
CA GLU A 372 -15.41 -13.07 -2.80
C GLU A 372 -15.85 -13.98 -1.65
N ASN A 373 -16.21 -13.40 -0.50
CA ASN A 373 -16.68 -14.14 0.67
C ASN A 373 -18.14 -14.59 0.58
N GLU A 374 -18.92 -14.04 -0.35
CA GLU A 374 -20.30 -14.48 -0.62
C GLU A 374 -20.37 -15.71 -1.55
N LYS A 375 -19.27 -16.09 -2.20
CA LYS A 375 -19.15 -17.28 -3.06
C LYS A 375 -18.57 -18.46 -2.30
#